data_AF-A0A538ML61-F1
#
_entry.id   AF-A0A538ML61-F1
#
_cell.length_a   1.000
_cell.length_b   1.000
_cell.length_c   1.000
_cell.angle_alpha   90.00
_cell.angle_beta   90.00
_cell.angle_gamma   90.00
#
_symmetry.space_group_name_H-M   'P 1'
#
loop_
_entity.id
_entity.type
_entity.pdbx_description
1 polymer ?
#
loop_
_entity_poly.entity_id
_entity_poly.type
_entity_poly.pdbx_seq_one_letter_code
_entity_poly.pdbx_strand_id
1 'polypeptide(L)'
;MSEPLADEHPPTPVPEPEQPAPDPAPPAPDPEPPTPEPGDPPPQLRALAQPEPELETESASAQVPDPVIQLPLRGGEPREWNVWELERLAREAESRDPARDEELAFLLLELRQFANADGQLPVGFDPVVRESFGDLLYSAV
;
A
#
# COMPACT_ATOMS: atom_id res chain seq x y z
N MET A 1 -22.20 -19.92 -74.28
CA MET A 1 -23.22 -19.58 -73.27
C MET A 1 -22.98 -18.15 -72.84
N SER A 2 -24.08 -17.45 -72.61
CA SER A 2 -24.26 -16.00 -72.59
C SER A 2 -23.66 -15.27 -71.39
N GLU A 3 -23.14 -14.08 -71.70
CA GLU A 3 -23.25 -12.77 -71.02
C GLU A 3 -22.83 -12.51 -69.55
N PRO A 4 -22.44 -11.24 -69.25
CA PRO A 4 -21.60 -10.83 -68.13
C PRO A 4 -22.41 -10.21 -66.98
N LEU A 5 -21.83 -10.17 -65.79
CA LEU A 5 -22.24 -9.29 -64.70
C LEU A 5 -20.99 -9.18 -63.79
N ALA A 6 -20.09 -8.23 -64.04
CA ALA A 6 -20.20 -6.93 -63.38
C ALA A 6 -20.79 -7.14 -61.98
N ASP A 7 -19.95 -7.59 -61.05
CA ASP A 7 -20.30 -7.62 -59.64
C ASP A 7 -20.77 -6.21 -59.31
N GLU A 8 -22.09 -6.10 -59.20
CA GLU A 8 -22.85 -4.91 -58.93
C GLU A 8 -22.50 -4.53 -57.51
N HIS A 9 -21.36 -3.85 -57.35
CA HIS A 9 -21.03 -3.22 -56.10
C HIS A 9 -22.23 -2.31 -55.78
N PRO A 10 -22.95 -2.51 -54.67
CA PRO A 10 -23.96 -1.55 -54.29
C PRO A 10 -23.23 -0.20 -54.15
N PRO A 11 -23.84 0.91 -54.61
CA PRO A 11 -23.22 2.21 -54.41
C PRO A 11 -23.00 2.37 -52.92
N THR A 12 -21.74 2.48 -52.48
CA THR A 12 -21.43 3.03 -51.17
C THR A 12 -22.17 4.36 -51.10
N PRO A 13 -22.98 4.62 -50.06
CA PRO A 13 -23.58 5.94 -49.92
C PRO A 13 -22.45 6.95 -49.90
N VAL A 14 -22.46 7.86 -50.89
CA VAL A 14 -21.60 9.04 -50.82
C VAL A 14 -22.07 9.80 -49.58
N PRO A 15 -21.21 10.10 -48.61
CA PRO A 15 -21.62 10.90 -47.47
C PRO A 15 -22.16 12.23 -48.02
N GLU A 16 -23.42 12.52 -47.69
CA GLU A 16 -24.01 13.84 -47.89
C GLU A 16 -23.09 14.85 -47.18
N PRO A 17 -22.77 16.01 -47.78
CA PRO A 17 -21.98 17.00 -47.08
C PRO A 17 -22.74 17.36 -45.81
N GLU A 18 -22.18 16.99 -44.65
CA GLU A 18 -22.67 17.46 -43.36
C GLU A 18 -22.76 18.98 -43.46
N GLN A 19 -23.98 19.50 -43.38
CA GLN A 19 -24.17 20.95 -43.29
C GLN A 19 -23.32 21.41 -42.11
N PRO A 20 -22.44 22.42 -42.28
CA PRO A 20 -21.65 22.89 -41.16
C PRO A 20 -22.61 23.28 -40.05
N ALA A 21 -22.44 22.65 -38.88
CA ALA A 21 -23.18 23.01 -37.69
C ALA A 21 -23.05 24.53 -37.49
N PRO A 22 -24.12 25.23 -37.08
CA PRO A 22 -24.01 26.65 -36.78
C PRO A 22 -22.89 26.85 -35.76
N ASP A 23 -22.05 27.84 -35.99
CA ASP A 23 -20.96 28.21 -35.08
C ASP A 23 -21.55 28.42 -33.68
N PRO A 24 -20.99 27.80 -32.63
CA PRO A 24 -21.53 27.92 -31.29
C PRO A 24 -21.54 29.39 -30.88
N ALA A 25 -22.70 29.90 -30.48
CA ALA A 25 -22.80 31.23 -29.92
C ALA A 25 -21.76 31.38 -28.79
N PRO A 26 -21.10 32.55 -28.66
CA PRO A 26 -20.15 32.76 -27.56
C PRO A 26 -20.87 32.47 -26.24
N PRO A 27 -20.19 31.82 -25.28
CA PRO A 27 -20.80 31.53 -23.99
C PRO A 27 -21.25 32.86 -23.37
N ALA A 28 -22.45 32.85 -22.79
CA ALA A 28 -22.90 33.97 -21.97
C ALA A 28 -21.86 34.18 -20.84
N PRO A 29 -21.56 35.44 -20.45
CA PRO A 29 -20.72 35.67 -19.29
C PRO A 29 -21.27 34.92 -18.07
N ASP A 30 -20.37 34.28 -17.34
CA ASP A 30 -20.69 33.54 -16.12
C ASP A 30 -21.43 34.48 -15.14
N PRO A 31 -22.54 34.05 -14.53
CA PRO A 31 -23.24 34.87 -13.56
C PRO A 31 -22.29 35.20 -12.42
N GLU A 32 -22.08 36.49 -12.14
CA GLU A 32 -21.33 36.90 -10.95
C GLU A 32 -21.92 36.21 -9.72
N PRO A 33 -21.10 35.59 -8.86
CA PRO A 33 -21.60 34.92 -7.68
C PRO A 33 -22.39 35.92 -6.84
N PRO A 34 -23.55 35.53 -6.28
CA PRO A 34 -24.28 36.42 -5.41
C PRO A 34 -23.36 36.84 -4.27
N THR A 35 -23.32 38.15 -3.98
CA THR A 35 -22.70 38.62 -2.74
C THR A 35 -23.42 37.90 -1.60
N PRO A 36 -22.71 37.15 -0.73
CA PRO A 36 -23.37 36.47 0.37
C PRO A 36 -24.05 37.52 1.26
N GLU A 37 -25.37 37.44 1.34
CA GLU A 37 -26.13 38.14 2.37
C GLU A 37 -25.54 37.71 3.72
N PRO A 38 -25.19 38.64 4.64
CA PRO A 38 -24.66 38.27 5.94
C PRO A 38 -25.71 37.44 6.68
N GLY A 39 -25.56 36.13 6.66
CA GLY A 39 -26.35 35.21 7.48
C GLY A 39 -26.19 35.58 8.96
N ASP A 40 -27.26 35.37 9.73
CA ASP A 40 -27.28 35.59 11.18
C ASP A 40 -26.01 35.02 11.83
N PRO A 41 -25.33 35.79 12.71
CA PRO A 41 -24.05 35.36 13.25
C PRO A 41 -24.23 34.05 14.01
N PRO A 42 -23.33 33.07 13.85
CA PRO A 42 -23.41 31.82 14.59
C PRO A 42 -23.37 32.11 16.10
N PRO A 43 -24.03 31.28 16.94
CA PRO A 43 -24.00 31.46 18.38
C PRO A 43 -22.54 31.40 18.86
N GLN A 44 -22.08 32.52 19.43
CA GLN A 44 -20.74 32.64 19.99
C GLN A 44 -20.59 31.66 21.15
N LEU A 45 -19.80 30.61 20.97
CA LEU A 45 -19.42 29.69 22.03
C LEU A 45 -18.66 30.49 23.10
N ARG A 46 -19.17 30.51 24.33
CA ARG A 46 -18.41 31.03 25.48
C ARG A 46 -17.11 30.24 25.59
N ALA A 47 -15.99 30.93 25.51
CA ALA A 47 -14.68 30.38 25.80
C ALA A 47 -14.68 29.81 27.23
N LEU A 48 -14.55 28.49 27.35
CA LEU A 48 -13.97 27.91 28.56
C LEU A 48 -12.57 28.49 28.70
N ALA A 49 -12.20 28.90 29.91
CA ALA A 49 -10.91 29.51 30.23
C ALA A 49 -9.76 28.81 29.47
N GLN A 50 -9.11 29.55 28.58
CA GLN A 50 -7.89 29.08 27.92
C GLN A 50 -6.80 28.95 28.99
N PRO A 51 -6.13 27.81 29.16
CA PRO A 51 -4.92 27.75 29.97
C PRO A 51 -3.87 28.68 29.34
N GLU A 52 -3.21 29.47 30.20
CA GLU A 52 -2.17 30.41 29.80
C GLU A 52 -1.00 29.68 29.10
N PRO A 53 -0.41 30.27 28.05
CA PRO A 53 0.68 29.65 27.31
C PRO A 53 2.00 29.85 28.05
N GLU A 54 2.53 28.79 28.64
CA GLU A 54 3.94 28.73 29.04
C GLU A 54 4.78 28.48 27.77
N LEU A 55 5.21 29.56 27.13
CA LEU A 55 6.25 29.53 26.11
C LEU A 55 7.61 29.29 26.78
N GLU A 56 7.97 28.03 27.00
CA GLU A 56 9.36 27.61 27.07
C GLU A 56 9.77 27.00 25.72
N THR A 57 10.54 27.82 25.01
CA THR A 57 11.57 27.56 24.01
C THR A 57 12.01 26.10 23.80
N GLU A 58 12.20 25.78 22.52
CA GLU A 58 13.12 24.78 21.97
C GLU A 58 12.59 23.37 21.69
N SER A 59 12.11 23.19 20.46
CA SER A 59 12.67 22.24 19.48
C SER A 59 13.66 21.19 20.02
N ALA A 60 13.15 20.23 20.76
CA ALA A 60 13.53 18.84 20.60
C ALA A 60 12.33 18.02 21.07
N SER A 61 11.50 17.59 20.11
CA SER A 61 11.03 16.22 20.21
C SER A 61 12.29 15.36 20.23
N ALA A 62 12.89 15.19 21.41
CA ALA A 62 13.45 13.91 21.73
C ALA A 62 12.27 12.96 21.54
N GLN A 63 12.18 12.40 20.32
CA GLN A 63 11.74 11.04 20.18
C GLN A 63 12.61 10.30 21.18
N VAL A 64 12.13 10.18 22.43
CA VAL A 64 12.59 9.13 23.29
C VAL A 64 12.21 7.92 22.45
N PRO A 65 13.18 7.21 21.82
CA PRO A 65 12.81 5.95 21.21
C PRO A 65 12.09 5.21 22.32
N ASP A 66 10.86 4.76 22.05
CA ASP A 66 10.17 3.83 22.93
C ASP A 66 11.23 2.83 23.41
N PRO A 67 11.38 2.59 24.73
CA PRO A 67 12.41 1.69 25.20
C PRO A 67 12.10 0.33 24.60
N VAL A 68 12.74 0.05 23.46
CA VAL A 68 12.78 -1.27 22.84
C VAL A 68 13.37 -2.14 23.93
N ILE A 69 12.48 -2.83 24.63
CA ILE A 69 12.85 -3.82 25.62
C ILE A 69 13.70 -4.80 24.83
N GLN A 70 15.01 -4.75 25.05
CA GLN A 70 15.91 -5.77 24.55
C GLN A 70 15.58 -7.02 25.36
N LEU A 71 14.60 -7.78 24.87
CA LEU A 71 14.29 -9.09 25.39
C LEU A 71 15.60 -9.89 25.30
N PRO A 72 16.09 -10.48 26.41
CA PRO A 72 17.31 -11.27 26.35
C PRO A 72 17.06 -12.42 25.37
N LEU A 73 17.62 -12.28 24.16
CA LEU A 73 17.64 -13.34 23.17
C LEU A 73 18.33 -14.51 23.85
N ARG A 74 17.57 -15.56 24.16
CA ARG A 74 18.19 -16.80 24.63
C ARG A 74 19.02 -17.35 23.47
N GLY A 75 20.30 -17.02 23.45
CA GLY A 75 21.33 -17.60 22.58
C GLY A 75 21.78 -16.69 21.44
N GLY A 76 23.09 -16.70 21.17
CA GLY A 76 23.69 -16.17 19.95
C GLY A 76 23.81 -14.65 19.84
N GLU A 77 24.82 -14.21 19.09
CA GLU A 77 24.84 -12.86 18.53
C GLU A 77 23.70 -12.73 17.51
N PRO A 78 23.02 -11.58 17.45
CA PRO A 78 21.94 -11.39 16.49
C PRO A 78 22.50 -11.51 15.06
N ARG A 79 21.82 -12.30 14.22
CA ARG A 79 22.28 -12.67 12.88
C ARG A 79 21.24 -12.37 11.81
N GLU A 80 21.72 -12.29 10.58
CA GLU A 80 20.86 -12.27 9.39
C GLU A 80 20.42 -13.70 9.02
N TRP A 81 19.27 -13.80 8.36
CA TRP A 81 18.67 -15.06 7.93
C TRP A 81 18.34 -15.01 6.44
N ASN A 82 18.50 -16.14 5.74
CA ASN A 82 18.13 -16.24 4.34
C ASN A 82 16.72 -16.84 4.22
N VAL A 83 15.80 -16.14 3.56
CA VAL A 83 14.39 -16.57 3.46
C VAL A 83 14.24 -17.87 2.66
N TRP A 84 15.12 -18.12 1.69
CA TRP A 84 15.11 -19.35 0.89
C TRP A 84 15.56 -20.57 1.71
N GLU A 85 16.54 -20.38 2.61
CA GLU A 85 16.95 -21.44 3.54
C GLU A 85 15.84 -21.74 4.55
N LEU A 86 15.13 -20.73 5.04
CA LEU A 86 13.98 -20.92 5.92
C LEU A 86 12.83 -21.65 5.22
N GLU A 87 12.54 -21.30 3.96
CA GLU A 87 11.54 -21.99 3.14
C GLU A 87 11.92 -23.46 2.89
N ARG A 88 13.21 -23.71 2.58
CA ARG A 88 13.74 -25.07 2.43
C ARG A 88 13.54 -25.88 3.72
N LEU A 89 13.90 -25.33 4.87
CA LEU A 89 13.75 -25.99 6.17
C LEU A 89 12.29 -26.28 6.51
N ALA A 90 11.39 -25.34 6.24
CA ALA A 90 9.95 -25.54 6.44
C ALA A 90 9.44 -26.69 5.55
N ARG A 91 9.81 -26.69 4.27
CA ARG A 91 9.45 -27.73 3.30
C ARG A 91 9.99 -29.12 3.65
N GLU A 92 11.18 -29.19 4.24
CA GLU A 92 11.75 -30.45 4.72
C GLU A 92 11.03 -31.01 5.95
N ALA A 93 10.35 -30.14 6.72
CA ALA A 93 9.61 -30.51 7.93
C ALA A 93 8.11 -30.76 7.70
N GLU A 94 7.57 -30.39 6.53
CA GLU A 94 6.18 -30.59 6.09
C GLU A 94 5.78 -32.06 6.26
N SER A 95 5.14 -32.39 7.39
CA SER A 95 4.57 -33.70 7.78
C SER A 95 4.36 -33.82 9.29
N ARG A 96 5.00 -32.97 10.11
CA ARG A 96 4.94 -33.11 11.57
C ARG A 96 3.69 -32.49 12.19
N ASP A 97 3.28 -31.32 11.70
CA ASP A 97 2.11 -30.59 12.20
C ASP A 97 1.55 -29.63 11.13
N PRO A 98 0.37 -29.92 10.53
CA PRO A 98 -0.13 -29.15 9.40
C PRO A 98 -0.51 -27.71 9.76
N ALA A 99 -0.95 -27.46 11.01
CA ALA A 99 -1.27 -26.11 11.46
C ALA A 99 -0.01 -25.25 11.58
N ARG A 100 1.09 -25.83 12.06
CA ARG A 100 2.40 -25.18 12.08
C ARG A 100 2.94 -24.95 10.67
N ASP A 101 2.75 -25.90 9.76
CA ASP A 101 3.19 -25.77 8.36
C ASP A 101 2.47 -24.58 7.68
N GLU A 102 1.16 -24.44 7.88
CA GLU A 102 0.37 -23.29 7.38
C GLU A 102 0.83 -21.95 7.98
N GLU A 103 1.10 -21.91 9.30
CA GLU A 103 1.61 -20.72 9.98
C GLU A 103 2.96 -20.28 9.41
N LEU A 104 3.89 -21.22 9.24
CA LEU A 104 5.21 -20.94 8.66
C LEU A 104 5.10 -20.48 7.20
N ALA A 105 4.17 -21.04 6.42
CA ALA A 105 3.93 -20.60 5.05
C ALA A 105 3.45 -19.14 4.99
N PHE A 106 2.55 -18.75 5.90
CA PHE A 106 2.11 -17.35 6.00
C PHE A 106 3.23 -16.43 6.48
N LEU A 107 4.02 -16.86 7.45
CA LEU A 107 5.16 -16.08 7.93
C LEU A 107 6.22 -15.87 6.84
N LEU A 108 6.55 -16.91 6.06
CA LEU A 108 7.48 -16.81 4.93
C LEU A 108 6.98 -15.83 3.86
N LEU A 109 5.67 -15.85 3.59
CA LEU A 109 5.03 -14.90 2.68
C LEU A 109 5.24 -13.45 3.11
N GLU A 110 5.11 -13.17 4.41
CA GLU A 110 5.34 -11.83 4.97
C GLU A 110 6.83 -11.48 5.03
N LEU A 111 7.71 -12.42 5.38
CA LEU A 111 9.15 -12.18 5.47
C LEU A 111 9.78 -11.83 4.11
N ARG A 112 9.31 -12.44 3.02
CA ARG A 112 9.88 -12.22 1.67
C ARG A 112 9.89 -10.76 1.24
N GLN A 113 8.94 -9.95 1.71
CA GLN A 113 8.83 -8.55 1.31
C GLN A 113 9.90 -7.67 1.96
N PHE A 114 10.52 -8.16 3.03
CA PHE A 114 11.60 -7.49 3.76
C PHE A 114 12.98 -8.04 3.37
N ALA A 115 13.02 -9.15 2.63
CA ALA A 115 14.26 -9.72 2.15
C ALA A 115 14.84 -8.88 0.99
N ASN A 116 16.16 -8.76 0.95
CA ASN A 116 16.83 -8.16 -0.20
C ASN A 116 16.86 -9.12 -1.41
N ALA A 117 17.50 -8.71 -2.51
CA ALA A 117 17.59 -9.52 -3.73
C ALA A 117 18.28 -10.88 -3.52
N ASP A 118 19.18 -10.98 -2.55
CA ASP A 118 19.86 -12.22 -2.16
C ASP A 118 19.02 -13.10 -1.20
N GLY A 119 17.84 -12.62 -0.80
CA GLY A 119 16.97 -13.30 0.16
C GLY A 119 17.34 -13.05 1.62
N GLN A 120 18.26 -12.13 1.92
CA GLN A 120 18.69 -11.84 3.30
C GLN A 120 17.68 -10.94 4.01
N LEU A 121 17.27 -11.37 5.19
CA LEU A 121 16.46 -10.61 6.13
C LEU A 121 17.35 -9.74 7.03
N PRO A 122 16.93 -8.50 7.33
CA PRO A 122 17.61 -7.66 8.29
C PRO A 122 17.72 -8.34 9.66
N VAL A 123 18.81 -8.05 10.38
CA VAL A 123 19.08 -8.57 11.74
C VAL A 123 17.93 -8.34 12.74
N GLY A 124 17.10 -7.32 12.54
CA GLY A 124 15.92 -7.04 13.37
C GLY A 124 14.85 -8.15 13.34
N PHE A 125 14.87 -9.03 12.34
CA PHE A 125 13.97 -10.18 12.23
C PHE A 125 14.50 -11.44 12.93
N ASP A 126 15.74 -11.45 13.41
CA ASP A 126 16.32 -12.57 14.16
C ASP A 126 15.42 -13.09 15.29
N PRO A 127 14.81 -12.23 16.14
CA PRO A 127 13.97 -12.71 17.24
C PRO A 127 12.76 -13.51 16.74
N VAL A 128 12.10 -13.01 15.69
CA VAL A 128 10.92 -13.64 15.07
C VAL A 128 11.32 -14.97 14.42
N VAL A 129 12.43 -14.99 13.67
CA VAL A 129 12.90 -16.22 13.03
C VAL A 129 13.26 -17.27 14.07
N ARG A 130 13.90 -16.90 15.17
CA ARG A 130 14.29 -17.86 16.21
C ARG A 130 13.09 -18.36 17.02
N GLU A 131 12.06 -17.55 17.21
CA GLU A 131 10.81 -17.98 17.83
C GLU A 131 10.04 -18.96 16.93
N SER A 132 9.87 -18.61 15.66
CA SER A 132 9.02 -19.38 14.73
C SER A 132 9.73 -20.59 14.12
N PHE A 133 11.01 -20.48 13.78
CA PHE A 133 11.78 -21.57 13.16
C PHE A 133 12.70 -22.28 14.16
N GLY A 134 12.70 -21.90 15.44
CA GLY A 134 13.63 -22.42 16.45
C GLY A 134 13.63 -23.95 16.53
N ASP A 135 12.46 -24.59 16.51
CA ASP A 135 12.38 -26.05 16.54
C ASP A 135 13.10 -26.66 15.34
N LEU A 136 12.92 -26.11 14.13
CA LEU A 136 13.56 -26.59 12.90
C LEU A 136 15.08 -26.34 12.90
N LEU A 137 15.50 -25.17 13.40
CA LEU A 137 16.90 -24.73 13.41
C LEU A 137 17.75 -25.48 14.42
N TYR A 138 17.16 -25.90 15.55
CA TYR A 138 17.90 -26.54 16.65
C TYR A 138 17.54 -28.03 16.83
N SER A 139 16.55 -28.57 16.12
CA SER A 139 16.24 -30.01 16.06
C SER A 139 17.15 -30.79 15.10
N ALA A 140 17.93 -30.13 14.24
CA ALA A 140 18.78 -30.76 13.23
C ALA A 140 20.17 -31.19 13.76
N VAL A 141 20.28 -31.50 15.06
CA VAL A 141 21.52 -31.95 15.73
C VAL A 141 21.38 -33.38 16.21
#